data_AF-A0A175VS32-F1
#
_entry.id   AF-A0A175VS32-F1
#
_cell.length_a   1.000
_cell.length_b   1.000
_cell.length_c   1.000
_cell.angle_alpha   90.00
_cell.angle_beta   90.00
_cell.angle_gamma   90.00
#
_symmetry.space_group_name_H-M   'P 1'
#
loop_
_entity.id
_entity.type
_entity.pdbx_description
1 polymer ?
#
loop_
_entity_poly.entity_id
_entity_poly.type
_entity_poly.pdbx_seq_one_letter_code
_entity_poly.pdbx_strand_id
1 'polypeptide(L)'
;MSSLTGGSYPPALEDGLERQRLVQTIKDWSIANGLAVRPPPAVAGDDVEGILAMSAPVTLFPSPFPKGCFEEAKAIQTTYNELYAHISQDEEFLGRLVQEVAGGDDFIANLWDVHLRVKAEGYAQNLALGLFRSDYMVHQDGEHLQIKQVEFNTIASSFGGLSAQTSLLHKYHPLPGACS
;
A
#
# COMPACT_ATOMS: atom_id res chain seq x y z
N MET A 1 -7.61 27.97 -5.93
CA MET A 1 -7.80 26.56 -6.33
C MET A 1 -9.22 26.19 -5.98
N SER A 2 -10.10 25.95 -6.97
CA SER A 2 -11.51 25.64 -6.75
C SER A 2 -11.61 24.24 -6.13
N SER A 3 -12.16 24.14 -4.92
CA SER A 3 -12.38 22.87 -4.23
C SER A 3 -13.33 21.99 -5.05
N LEU A 4 -12.99 20.71 -5.19
CA LEU A 4 -13.88 19.68 -5.74
C LEU A 4 -15.01 19.29 -4.77
N THR A 5 -15.25 20.11 -3.75
CA THR A 5 -16.32 19.97 -2.76
C THR A 5 -16.75 21.37 -2.35
N GLY A 6 -17.84 21.88 -2.93
CA GLY A 6 -18.51 23.09 -2.43
C GLY A 6 -19.17 22.86 -1.06
N GLY A 7 -19.28 21.60 -0.61
CA GLY A 7 -19.65 21.21 0.74
C GLY A 7 -18.46 20.72 1.56
N SER A 8 -18.67 20.55 2.87
CA SER A 8 -17.71 19.89 3.75
C SER A 8 -17.42 18.47 3.27
N TYR A 9 -16.15 18.08 3.25
CA TYR A 9 -15.74 16.71 2.99
C TYR A 9 -15.14 16.07 4.26
N PRO A 10 -15.49 14.81 4.58
CA PRO A 10 -16.51 13.98 3.93
C PRO A 10 -17.93 14.56 4.11
N PRO A 11 -18.92 14.15 3.30
CA PRO A 11 -20.30 14.57 3.48
C PRO A 11 -20.78 14.28 4.91
N ALA A 12 -21.49 15.23 5.51
CA ALA A 12 -22.14 15.01 6.79
C ALA A 12 -23.29 14.02 6.60
N LEU A 13 -23.26 12.91 7.33
CA LEU A 13 -24.35 11.95 7.41
C LEU A 13 -25.15 12.27 8.68
N GLU A 14 -26.15 13.14 8.55
CA GLU A 14 -26.97 13.62 9.68
C GLU A 14 -27.92 12.52 10.21
N ASP A 15 -28.29 11.56 9.36
CA ASP A 15 -29.16 10.44 9.69
C ASP A 15 -28.36 9.16 9.97
N GLY A 16 -28.56 8.58 11.15
CA GLY A 16 -27.98 7.28 11.53
C GLY A 16 -28.40 6.15 10.57
N LEU A 17 -29.60 6.24 9.99
CA LEU A 17 -30.09 5.26 9.02
C LEU A 17 -29.33 5.33 7.69
N GLU A 18 -29.01 6.53 7.21
CA GLU A 18 -28.19 6.72 6.00
C GLU A 18 -26.80 6.10 6.18
N ARG A 19 -26.15 6.39 7.31
CA ARG A 19 -24.84 5.79 7.65
C ARG A 19 -24.91 4.26 7.71
N GLN A 20 -25.94 3.70 8.34
CA GLN A 20 -26.11 2.25 8.43
C GLN A 20 -26.30 1.61 7.05
N ARG A 21 -27.13 2.22 6.19
CA ARG A 21 -27.34 1.77 4.82
C ARG A 21 -26.04 1.75 4.03
N LEU A 22 -25.25 2.83 4.09
CA LEU A 22 -23.98 2.92 3.37
C LEU A 22 -22.97 1.87 3.87
N VAL A 23 -22.86 1.67 5.19
CA VAL A 23 -22.02 0.61 5.76
C VAL A 23 -22.46 -0.77 5.27
N GLN A 24 -23.77 -1.04 5.22
CA GLN A 24 -24.28 -2.32 4.73
C GLN A 24 -23.96 -2.51 3.23
N THR A 25 -24.19 -1.49 2.40
CA THR A 25 -23.84 -1.52 0.98
C THR A 25 -22.36 -1.79 0.75
N ILE A 26 -21.47 -1.16 1.53
CA ILE A 26 -20.03 -1.43 1.43
C ILE A 26 -19.70 -2.87 1.78
N LYS A 27 -20.29 -3.42 2.85
CA LYS A 27 -20.07 -4.84 3.23
C LYS A 27 -20.53 -5.79 2.13
N ASP A 28 -21.73 -5.58 1.62
CA ASP A 28 -22.33 -6.42 0.57
C ASP A 28 -21.50 -6.35 -0.73
N TRP A 29 -21.11 -5.13 -1.14
CA TRP A 29 -20.23 -4.94 -2.29
C TRP A 29 -18.88 -5.62 -2.08
N SER A 30 -18.31 -5.51 -0.88
CA SER A 30 -17.01 -6.08 -0.56
C SER A 30 -17.01 -7.60 -0.67
N ILE A 31 -18.05 -8.25 -0.14
CA ILE A 31 -18.22 -9.70 -0.24
C ILE A 31 -18.45 -10.12 -1.70
N ALA A 32 -19.30 -9.40 -2.43
CA ALA A 32 -19.63 -9.72 -3.82
C ALA A 32 -18.45 -9.57 -4.80
N ASN A 33 -17.48 -8.69 -4.49
CA ASN A 33 -16.35 -8.37 -5.38
C ASN A 33 -15.00 -8.91 -4.86
N GLY A 34 -15.00 -9.73 -3.81
CA GLY A 34 -13.77 -10.33 -3.27
C GLY A 34 -12.85 -9.34 -2.55
N LEU A 35 -13.36 -8.20 -2.10
CA LEU A 35 -12.65 -7.29 -1.19
C LEU A 35 -12.74 -7.85 0.24
N ALA A 36 -12.09 -8.99 0.47
CA ALA A 36 -12.18 -9.77 1.68
C ALA A 36 -10.80 -10.22 2.18
N VAL A 37 -10.69 -10.41 3.49
CA VAL A 37 -9.50 -10.93 4.18
C VAL A 37 -9.91 -12.02 5.15
N ARG A 38 -8.94 -12.84 5.58
CA ARG A 38 -9.18 -13.78 6.67
C ARG A 38 -9.36 -13.02 7.98
N PRO A 39 -10.33 -13.41 8.82
CA PRO A 39 -10.42 -12.85 10.15
C PRO A 39 -9.15 -13.16 10.95
N PRO A 40 -8.71 -12.26 11.85
CA PRO A 40 -7.59 -12.55 12.74
C PRO A 40 -7.95 -13.73 13.67
N PRO A 41 -6.96 -14.45 14.22
CA PRO A 41 -7.21 -15.58 15.13
C PRO A 41 -8.16 -15.25 16.30
N ALA A 42 -8.14 -14.00 16.79
CA ALA A 42 -9.04 -13.51 17.84
C ALA A 42 -10.54 -13.55 17.46
N VAL A 43 -10.87 -13.56 16.17
CA VAL A 43 -12.25 -13.64 15.65
C VAL A 43 -12.52 -15.00 15.02
N ALA A 44 -11.54 -15.58 14.34
CA ALA A 44 -11.68 -16.86 13.65
C ALA A 44 -11.74 -18.05 14.61
N GLY A 45 -11.15 -17.92 15.81
CA GLY A 45 -10.88 -19.06 16.67
C GLY A 45 -10.02 -20.10 15.93
N ASP A 46 -10.37 -21.37 16.08
CA ASP A 46 -9.76 -22.48 15.35
C ASP A 46 -10.50 -22.68 14.01
N ASP A 47 -10.47 -21.70 13.09
CA ASP A 47 -10.93 -21.90 11.70
C ASP A 47 -9.97 -22.82 10.94
N VAL A 48 -9.96 -24.10 11.33
CA VAL A 48 -9.04 -25.14 10.84
C VAL A 48 -9.18 -25.33 9.34
N GLU A 49 -10.40 -25.19 8.82
CA GLU A 49 -10.68 -25.38 7.39
C GLU A 49 -10.32 -24.14 6.56
N GLY A 50 -10.06 -23.01 7.20
CA GLY A 50 -9.85 -21.74 6.51
C GLY A 50 -11.04 -21.42 5.62
N ILE A 51 -12.25 -21.41 6.18
CA ILE A 51 -13.48 -21.12 5.41
C ILE A 51 -14.03 -19.72 5.70
N LEU A 52 -13.58 -19.08 6.77
CA LEU A 52 -14.08 -17.76 7.17
C LEU A 52 -13.40 -16.64 6.37
N ALA A 53 -14.21 -15.65 5.97
CA ALA A 53 -13.75 -14.42 5.36
C ALA A 53 -14.54 -13.24 5.93
N MET A 54 -13.90 -12.09 6.03
CA MET A 54 -14.53 -10.84 6.39
C MET A 54 -14.21 -9.77 5.36
N SER A 55 -15.06 -8.76 5.21
CA SER A 55 -14.76 -7.60 4.35
C SER A 55 -13.43 -6.96 4.76
N ALA A 56 -12.61 -6.59 3.79
CA ALA A 56 -11.38 -5.85 4.07
C ALA A 56 -11.74 -4.50 4.73
N PRO A 57 -10.99 -4.03 5.73
CA PRO A 57 -11.20 -2.71 6.32
C PRO A 57 -11.03 -1.61 5.26
N VAL A 58 -12.02 -0.73 5.14
CA VAL A 58 -12.03 0.40 4.20
C VAL A 58 -12.59 1.65 4.85
N THR A 59 -12.25 2.82 4.30
CA THR A 59 -12.93 4.07 4.64
C THR A 59 -14.30 4.13 3.97
N LEU A 60 -15.26 4.78 4.64
CA LEU A 60 -16.61 4.99 4.10
C LEU A 60 -16.60 5.82 2.81
N PHE A 61 -15.69 6.79 2.76
CA PHE A 61 -15.45 7.67 1.61
C PHE A 61 -13.94 7.73 1.33
N PRO A 62 -13.52 8.01 0.09
CA PRO A 62 -12.10 8.16 -0.22
C PRO A 62 -11.50 9.35 0.52
N SER A 63 -10.33 9.23 1.15
CA SER A 63 -9.71 10.40 1.79
C SER A 63 -9.24 11.42 0.73
N PRO A 64 -9.40 12.74 0.95
CA PRO A 64 -8.89 13.73 0.01
C PRO A 64 -7.37 13.63 -0.07
N PHE A 65 -6.84 13.79 -1.28
CA PHE A 65 -5.40 13.82 -1.52
C PHE A 65 -5.07 14.91 -2.55
N PRO A 66 -4.06 15.76 -2.33
CA PRO A 66 -3.70 16.80 -3.29
C PRO A 66 -3.28 16.20 -4.63
N LYS A 67 -3.96 16.63 -5.71
CA LYS A 67 -3.70 16.10 -7.06
C LYS A 67 -2.24 16.24 -7.48
N GLY A 68 -1.61 17.38 -7.19
CA GLY A 68 -0.20 17.61 -7.50
C GLY A 68 0.72 16.57 -6.86
N CYS A 69 0.55 16.34 -5.56
CA CYS A 69 1.28 15.32 -4.82
C CYS A 69 1.04 13.89 -5.37
N PHE A 70 -0.20 13.58 -5.79
CA PHE A 70 -0.52 12.27 -6.35
C PHE A 70 0.21 12.02 -7.67
N GLU A 71 0.17 13.00 -8.58
CA GLU A 71 0.85 12.89 -9.87
C GLU A 71 2.37 12.87 -9.71
N GLU A 72 2.92 13.63 -8.76
CA GLU A 72 4.35 13.60 -8.43
C GLU A 72 4.78 12.21 -7.94
N ALA A 73 4.05 11.62 -6.99
CA ALA A 73 4.34 10.28 -6.47
C ALA A 73 4.26 9.20 -7.56
N LYS A 74 3.29 9.33 -8.46
CA LYS A 74 3.14 8.42 -9.60
C LYS A 74 4.29 8.57 -10.60
N ALA A 75 4.70 9.81 -10.90
CA ALA A 75 5.74 10.09 -11.88
C ALA A 75 7.13 9.58 -11.43
N ILE A 76 7.45 9.71 -10.14
CA ILE A 76 8.76 9.31 -9.60
C ILE A 76 8.92 7.79 -9.40
N GLN A 77 7.83 7.02 -9.40
CA GLN A 77 7.86 5.58 -9.11
C GLN A 77 8.81 4.80 -10.04
N THR A 78 8.82 5.10 -11.34
CA THR A 78 9.72 4.40 -12.28
C THR A 78 11.19 4.69 -11.98
N THR A 79 11.53 5.94 -11.63
CA THR A 79 12.89 6.32 -11.24
C THR A 79 13.34 5.58 -9.98
N TYR A 80 12.47 5.45 -8.98
CA TYR A 80 12.78 4.64 -7.80
C TYR A 80 12.92 3.15 -8.14
N ASN A 81 12.10 2.61 -9.05
CA ASN A 81 12.24 1.22 -9.47
C ASN A 81 13.62 0.96 -10.06
N GLU A 82 14.09 1.85 -10.95
CA GLU A 82 15.42 1.76 -11.56
C GLU A 82 16.53 1.93 -10.51
N LEU A 83 16.42 2.95 -9.65
CA LEU A 83 17.39 3.22 -8.58
C LEU A 83 17.61 2.01 -7.69
N TYR A 84 16.53 1.42 -7.15
CA TYR A 84 16.63 0.27 -6.26
C TYR A 84 17.05 -1.01 -7.00
N ALA A 85 16.67 -1.18 -8.26
CA ALA A 85 17.18 -2.27 -9.09
C ALA A 85 18.70 -2.16 -9.32
N HIS A 86 19.23 -0.95 -9.51
CA HIS A 86 20.67 -0.73 -9.62
C HIS A 86 21.39 -0.93 -8.29
N ILE A 87 20.85 -0.41 -7.18
CA ILE A 87 21.39 -0.66 -5.83
C ILE A 87 21.47 -2.17 -5.54
N SER A 88 20.45 -2.95 -5.92
CA SER A 88 20.46 -4.41 -5.71
C SER A 88 21.57 -5.16 -6.46
N GLN A 89 22.15 -4.54 -7.50
CA GLN A 89 23.23 -5.12 -8.31
C GLN A 89 24.61 -4.62 -7.88
N ASP A 90 24.68 -3.61 -7.02
CA ASP A 90 25.93 -3.08 -6.50
C ASP A 90 26.34 -3.84 -5.23
N GLU A 91 26.95 -5.01 -5.44
CA GLU A 91 27.38 -5.89 -4.34
C GLU A 91 28.42 -5.23 -3.44
N GLU A 92 29.33 -4.41 -4.00
CA GLU A 92 30.35 -3.72 -3.21
C GLU A 92 29.71 -2.68 -2.28
N PHE A 93 28.74 -1.91 -2.80
CA PHE A 93 27.97 -0.98 -1.99
C PHE A 93 27.18 -1.68 -0.89
N LEU A 94 26.41 -2.73 -1.24
CA LEU A 94 25.63 -3.48 -0.27
C LEU A 94 26.50 -4.16 0.78
N GLY A 95 27.63 -4.75 0.38
CA GLY A 95 28.56 -5.41 1.29
C GLY A 95 29.16 -4.46 2.31
N ARG A 96 29.50 -3.23 1.90
CA ARG A 96 29.95 -2.19 2.84
C ARG A 96 28.87 -1.82 3.85
N LEU A 97 27.63 -1.61 3.40
CA LEU A 97 26.51 -1.31 4.30
C LEU A 97 26.23 -2.43 5.30
N VAL A 98 26.27 -3.70 4.85
CA VAL A 98 26.08 -4.84 5.73
C VAL A 98 27.19 -4.90 6.80
N GLN A 99 28.45 -4.66 6.43
CA GLN A 99 29.56 -4.67 7.39
C GLN A 99 29.38 -3.64 8.52
N GLU A 100 28.77 -2.49 8.23
CA GLU A 100 28.50 -1.45 9.23
C GLU A 100 27.45 -1.89 10.27
N VAL A 101 26.48 -2.73 9.88
CA VAL A 101 25.35 -3.13 10.74
C VAL A 101 25.44 -4.57 11.27
N ALA A 102 26.24 -5.44 10.64
CA ALA A 102 26.31 -6.87 10.96
C ALA A 102 26.70 -7.16 12.41
N GLY A 103 27.40 -6.25 13.08
CA GLY A 103 27.75 -6.38 14.50
C GLY A 103 26.58 -6.21 15.47
N GLY A 104 25.43 -5.69 15.02
CA GLY A 104 24.25 -5.42 15.84
C GLY A 104 22.94 -6.01 15.32
N ASP A 105 22.93 -6.58 14.11
CA ASP A 105 21.73 -7.12 13.46
C ASP A 105 22.01 -8.49 12.83
N ASP A 106 21.74 -9.54 13.60
CA ASP A 106 21.88 -10.94 13.15
C ASP A 106 20.98 -11.25 11.95
N PHE A 107 19.82 -10.60 11.83
CA PHE A 107 18.90 -10.86 10.73
C PHE A 107 19.52 -10.40 9.40
N ILE A 108 20.06 -9.18 9.36
CA ILE A 108 20.75 -8.65 8.17
C ILE A 108 22.02 -9.46 7.85
N ALA A 109 22.79 -9.85 8.87
CA ALA A 109 23.98 -10.70 8.68
C ALA A 109 23.62 -12.04 8.02
N ASN A 110 22.57 -12.71 8.51
CA ASN A 110 22.10 -13.97 7.94
C ASN A 110 21.59 -13.84 6.50
N LEU A 111 20.90 -12.74 6.15
CA LEU A 111 20.48 -12.49 4.76
C LEU A 111 21.67 -12.33 3.82
N TRP A 112 22.72 -11.65 4.28
CA TRP A 112 23.95 -11.48 3.51
C TRP A 112 24.71 -12.80 3.34
N ASP A 113 24.79 -13.63 4.37
CA ASP A 113 25.40 -14.96 4.29
C ASP A 113 24.68 -15.85 3.27
N VAL A 114 23.34 -15.77 3.19
CA VAL A 114 22.57 -16.44 2.14
C VAL A 114 22.99 -15.94 0.74
N HIS A 115 23.13 -14.63 0.55
CA HIS A 115 23.59 -14.06 -0.72
C HIS A 115 24.99 -14.58 -1.11
N LEU A 116 25.95 -14.57 -0.18
CA LEU A 116 27.31 -15.05 -0.42
C LEU A 116 27.35 -16.55 -0.78
N ARG A 117 26.54 -17.38 -0.11
CA ARG A 117 26.43 -18.81 -0.41
C ARG A 117 25.88 -19.05 -1.82
N VAL A 118 24.78 -18.37 -2.18
CA VAL A 118 24.19 -18.48 -3.53
C VAL A 118 25.18 -18.01 -4.60
N LYS A 119 25.93 -16.94 -4.33
CA LYS A 119 26.99 -16.47 -5.24
C LYS A 119 28.10 -17.51 -5.42
N ALA A 120 28.55 -18.16 -4.35
CA ALA A 120 29.60 -19.18 -4.41
C ALA A 120 29.17 -20.43 -5.20
N GLU A 121 27.90 -20.80 -5.15
CA GLU A 121 27.31 -21.88 -5.96
C GLU A 121 27.11 -21.46 -7.42
N GLY A 122 26.98 -20.16 -7.67
CA GLY A 122 26.66 -19.57 -8.96
C GLY A 122 25.15 -19.36 -9.14
N TYR A 123 24.77 -18.24 -9.76
CA TYR A 123 23.36 -17.93 -10.00
C TYR A 123 22.78 -18.84 -11.08
N ALA A 124 21.73 -19.59 -10.73
CA ALA A 124 21.05 -20.50 -11.67
C ALA A 124 20.20 -19.77 -12.73
N GLN A 125 19.86 -18.50 -12.51
CA GLN A 125 19.02 -17.67 -13.37
C GLN A 125 19.52 -16.22 -13.35
N ASN A 126 19.56 -15.59 -14.52
CA ASN A 126 20.03 -14.19 -14.70
C ASN A 126 18.88 -13.16 -14.71
N LEU A 127 17.63 -13.60 -14.82
CA LEU A 127 16.46 -12.73 -14.79
C LEU A 127 16.08 -12.39 -13.33
N ALA A 128 15.87 -11.10 -13.07
CA ALA A 128 15.36 -10.58 -11.79
C ALA A 128 14.10 -9.73 -12.02
N LEU A 129 13.15 -9.79 -11.07
CA LEU A 129 11.93 -9.00 -11.07
C LEU A 129 11.73 -8.38 -9.68
N GLY A 130 11.59 -7.06 -9.63
CA GLY A 130 11.21 -6.33 -8.43
C GLY A 130 9.75 -5.90 -8.46
N LEU A 131 9.02 -6.15 -7.37
CA LEU A 131 7.68 -5.62 -7.14
C LEU A 131 7.71 -4.64 -5.98
N PHE A 132 7.81 -3.36 -6.29
CA PHE A 132 8.08 -2.31 -5.31
C PHE A 132 6.82 -1.51 -4.94
N ARG A 133 6.77 -1.05 -3.69
CA ARG A 133 5.78 -0.07 -3.23
C ARG A 133 6.50 1.06 -2.53
N SER A 134 6.32 2.29 -3.03
CA SER A 134 6.79 3.49 -2.36
C SER A 134 5.65 4.13 -1.59
N ASP A 135 5.85 4.32 -0.29
CA ASP A 135 4.85 4.90 0.60
C ASP A 135 5.18 6.38 0.86
N TYR A 136 4.17 7.25 0.78
CA TYR A 136 4.33 8.69 0.88
C TYR A 136 3.34 9.31 1.86
N MET A 137 3.79 10.36 2.55
CA MET A 137 2.92 11.29 3.27
C MET A 137 3.00 12.68 2.65
N VAL A 138 1.89 13.42 2.69
CA VAL A 138 1.87 14.82 2.29
C VAL A 138 2.40 15.65 3.45
N HIS A 139 3.44 16.42 3.19
CA HIS A 139 3.97 17.41 4.10
C HIS A 139 3.61 18.81 3.60
N GLN A 140 3.16 19.66 4.52
CA GLN A 140 2.86 21.05 4.23
C GLN A 140 3.94 21.94 4.84
N ASP A 141 4.67 22.63 3.97
CA ASP A 141 5.66 23.65 4.35
C ASP A 141 5.12 25.03 3.92
N GLY A 142 4.52 25.74 4.88
CA GLY A 142 3.74 26.96 4.61
C GLY A 142 2.55 26.68 3.70
N GLU A 143 2.50 27.34 2.53
CA GLU A 143 1.46 27.12 1.51
C GLU A 143 1.83 26.01 0.50
N HIS A 144 3.04 25.44 0.61
CA HIS A 144 3.54 24.44 -0.33
C HIS A 144 3.26 23.02 0.17
N LEU A 145 2.56 22.22 -0.64
CA LEU A 145 2.34 20.80 -0.40
C LEU A 145 3.36 19.99 -1.20
N GLN A 146 4.05 19.07 -0.54
CA GLN A 146 5.04 18.19 -1.14
C GLN A 146 4.86 16.76 -0.63
N ILE A 147 5.22 15.77 -1.44
CA ILE A 147 5.32 14.39 -0.97
C ILE A 147 6.64 14.18 -0.22
N LYS A 148 6.57 13.39 0.85
CA LYS A 148 7.75 12.85 1.53
C LYS A 148 7.62 11.33 1.55
N GLN A 149 8.61 10.65 0.98
CA GLN A 149 8.70 9.20 1.06
C GLN A 149 8.94 8.82 2.51
N VAL A 150 8.12 7.92 3.04
CA VAL A 150 8.27 7.39 4.41
C VAL A 150 8.89 6.00 4.42
N GLU A 151 8.67 5.21 3.37
CA GLU A 151 9.20 3.86 3.24
C GLU A 151 9.26 3.45 1.76
N PHE A 152 10.24 2.60 1.43
CA PHE A 152 10.29 1.91 0.14
C PHE A 152 10.35 0.39 0.38
N ASN A 153 9.27 -0.29 0.03
CA ASN A 153 9.11 -1.72 0.25
C ASN A 153 9.62 -2.51 -0.96
N THR A 154 10.68 -3.31 -0.74
CA THR A 154 11.29 -4.18 -1.76
C THR A 154 10.91 -5.65 -1.62
N ILE A 155 10.30 -6.03 -0.49
CA ILE A 155 9.82 -7.38 -0.17
C ILE A 155 8.39 -7.30 0.34
N ALA A 156 7.58 -8.33 0.02
CA ALA A 156 6.21 -8.47 0.52
C ALA A 156 5.31 -7.24 0.31
N SER A 157 5.44 -6.58 -0.86
CA SER A 157 4.58 -5.47 -1.29
C SER A 157 3.11 -5.90 -1.41
N SER A 158 2.37 -5.77 -0.30
CA SER A 158 0.96 -6.16 -0.18
C SER A 158 0.02 -5.12 -0.79
N PHE A 159 -1.28 -5.46 -0.82
CA PHE A 159 -2.42 -4.59 -1.18
C PHE A 159 -2.56 -4.21 -2.67
N GLY A 160 -1.76 -4.75 -3.58
CA GLY A 160 -1.96 -4.54 -5.02
C GLY A 160 -3.39 -4.88 -5.48
N GLY A 161 -3.92 -6.04 -5.07
CA GLY A 161 -5.30 -6.44 -5.38
C GLY A 161 -6.36 -5.66 -4.60
N LEU A 162 -6.17 -5.49 -3.29
CA LEU A 162 -7.16 -4.84 -2.41
C LEU A 162 -7.31 -3.33 -2.72
N SER A 163 -6.25 -2.64 -3.10
CA SER A 163 -6.29 -1.21 -3.44
C SER A 163 -7.09 -0.94 -4.72
N ALA A 164 -6.95 -1.80 -5.74
CA ALA A 164 -7.76 -1.72 -6.96
C ALA A 164 -9.25 -1.93 -6.65
N GLN A 165 -9.58 -2.93 -5.83
CA GLN A 165 -10.96 -3.18 -5.40
C GLN A 165 -11.52 -2.05 -4.53
N THR A 166 -10.72 -1.49 -3.61
CA THR A 166 -11.13 -0.33 -2.80
C THR A 166 -11.42 0.89 -3.69
N SER A 167 -10.61 1.10 -4.73
CA SER A 167 -10.87 2.17 -5.71
C SER A 167 -12.16 1.95 -6.50
N LEU A 168 -12.50 0.70 -6.84
CA LEU A 168 -13.77 0.35 -7.49
C LEU A 168 -14.96 0.54 -6.53
N LEU A 169 -14.83 0.14 -5.27
CA LEU A 169 -15.82 0.35 -4.23
C LEU A 169 -16.17 1.84 -4.10
N HIS A 170 -15.16 2.71 -3.97
CA HIS A 170 -15.37 4.16 -3.81
C HIS A 170 -15.94 4.82 -5.08
N LYS A 171 -15.83 4.19 -6.25
CA LYS A 171 -16.48 4.63 -7.49
C LYS A 171 -17.91 4.10 -7.64
N TYR A 172 -18.20 2.93 -7.07
CA TYR A 172 -19.52 2.29 -7.17
C TYR A 172 -20.61 3.14 -6.51
N HIS A 173 -20.28 3.83 -5.42
CA HIS A 173 -21.18 4.75 -4.76
C HIS A 173 -20.65 6.18 -4.87
N PRO A 174 -21.06 6.95 -5.91
CA PRO A 174 -20.82 8.38 -5.92
C PRO A 174 -21.40 9.00 -4.63
N LEU A 175 -20.68 9.97 -4.07
CA LEU A 175 -21.15 10.78 -2.94
C LEU A 175 -22.56 11.32 -3.27
N PRO A 176 -23.46 11.52 -2.28
CA PRO A 176 -24.64 12.33 -2.51
C PRO A 176 -24.19 13.69 -3.09
N GLY A 177 -24.48 13.94 -4.37
CA GLY A 177 -24.03 15.14 -5.11
C GLY A 177 -22.98 14.92 -6.22
N ALA A 178 -22.41 13.72 -6.37
CA ALA A 178 -21.61 13.36 -7.54
C ALA A 178 -22.53 12.88 -8.68
N CYS A 179 -23.33 13.80 -9.22
CA CYS A 179 -23.97 13.61 -10.52
C CYS A 179 -22.91 13.71 -11.62
N SER A 180 -22.91 12.72 -12.52
CA SER A 180 -22.36 12.84 -13.88
C SER A 180 -22.98 14.02 -14.62
#